data_AF-A0A3D1LDT6-F1
#
_entry.id   AF-A0A3D1LDT6-F1
#
_cell.length_a   1.000
_cell.length_b   1.000
_cell.length_c   1.000
_cell.angle_alpha   90.00
_cell.angle_beta   90.00
_cell.angle_gamma   90.00
#
_symmetry.space_group_name_H-M   'P 1'
#
loop_
_entity.id
_entity.type
_entity.pdbx_description
1 polymer ?
#
loop_
_entity_poly.entity_id
_entity_poly.type
_entity_poly.pdbx_seq_one_letter_code
_entity_poly.pdbx_strand_id
1 'polypeptide(L)'
;NSGNSGGPLFDMNGNVIGITSAKYSGSTSSGASIEGISFAIPINDALRVIYDLQQYGHVTGRAYLGVTVKDLDSSTGATYGLPTGPMIRSVEEGGCAEKAGLQEGDIIIGFNDAEISSYTDLVAALNKCRAGDTATIKVYRAGAEVEASVTLDERPTDDEITAREQAQNEQSQQDNQQSGQQGQPGSGSDSSNGYSYGYGNMNPFEFFQQIPGFGN
;
A
#
# COMPACT_ATOMS: atom_id res chain seq x y z
N ASN A 1 -23.83 17.63 2.12
CA ASN A 1 -25.00 16.99 1.54
C ASN A 1 -24.52 15.71 0.85
N SER A 2 -25.15 14.57 1.09
CA SER A 2 -24.90 13.37 0.26
C SER A 2 -25.42 13.66 -1.15
N GLY A 3 -24.61 13.47 -2.18
CA GLY A 3 -25.03 13.70 -3.58
C GLY A 3 -24.19 14.68 -4.40
N ASN A 4 -23.18 15.35 -3.83
CA ASN A 4 -22.27 16.20 -4.61
C ASN A 4 -21.10 15.40 -5.23
N SER A 5 -20.79 14.21 -4.72
CA SER A 5 -19.74 13.34 -5.28
C SER A 5 -20.05 12.97 -6.72
N GLY A 6 -19.06 13.05 -7.59
CA GLY A 6 -19.18 12.86 -9.03
C GLY A 6 -19.53 14.12 -9.82
N GLY A 7 -19.96 15.19 -9.15
CA GLY A 7 -20.27 16.47 -9.79
C GLY A 7 -19.03 17.31 -10.12
N PRO A 8 -19.08 18.14 -11.19
CA PRO A 8 -18.00 19.07 -11.53
C PRO A 8 -17.86 20.19 -10.50
N LEU A 9 -16.62 20.56 -10.22
CA LEU A 9 -16.23 21.76 -9.48
C LEU A 9 -15.83 22.85 -10.47
N PHE A 10 -16.35 24.06 -10.31
CA PHE A 10 -16.14 25.18 -11.24
C PHE A 10 -15.38 26.35 -10.61
N ASP A 11 -14.60 27.07 -11.43
CA ASP A 11 -14.12 28.40 -11.08
C ASP A 11 -15.18 29.50 -11.35
N MET A 12 -14.86 30.76 -11.04
CA MET A 12 -15.80 31.90 -11.24
C MET A 12 -16.13 32.18 -12.71
N ASN A 13 -15.35 31.64 -13.65
CA ASN A 13 -15.57 31.80 -15.09
C ASN A 13 -16.39 30.64 -15.67
N GLY A 14 -16.76 29.65 -14.86
CA GLY A 14 -17.48 28.46 -15.30
C GLY A 14 -16.59 27.36 -15.89
N ASN A 15 -15.26 27.45 -15.73
CA ASN A 15 -14.36 26.37 -16.14
C ASN A 15 -14.43 25.23 -15.12
N VAL A 16 -14.43 23.98 -15.59
CA VAL A 16 -14.32 22.82 -14.72
C VAL A 16 -12.88 22.72 -14.21
N ILE A 17 -12.69 22.73 -12.89
CA ILE A 17 -11.39 22.65 -12.23
C ILE A 17 -11.20 21.35 -11.42
N GLY A 18 -12.26 20.56 -11.23
CA GLY A 18 -12.16 19.25 -10.60
C GLY A 18 -13.45 18.45 -10.57
N ILE A 19 -13.38 17.24 -10.03
CA ILE A 19 -14.52 16.34 -9.78
C ILE A 19 -14.61 16.11 -8.27
N THR A 20 -15.76 16.41 -7.68
CA THR A 20 -15.97 16.22 -6.24
C THR A 20 -15.91 14.73 -5.89
N SER A 21 -15.07 14.31 -4.95
CA SER A 21 -14.89 12.90 -4.61
C SER A 21 -15.43 12.52 -3.23
N ALA A 22 -15.29 13.39 -2.22
CA ALA A 22 -15.80 13.12 -0.88
C ALA A 22 -15.99 14.38 -0.03
N LYS A 23 -16.85 14.31 0.99
CA LYS A 23 -16.98 15.31 2.07
C LYS A 23 -16.52 14.66 3.38
N TYR A 24 -15.66 15.32 4.15
CA TYR A 24 -15.49 14.95 5.56
C TYR A 24 -16.51 15.74 6.39
N SER A 25 -17.33 15.02 7.15
CA SER A 25 -18.19 15.59 8.18
C SER A 25 -17.99 14.83 9.47
N GLY A 26 -17.58 15.51 10.53
CA GLY A 26 -17.34 14.92 11.84
C GLY A 26 -17.58 15.93 12.96
N SER A 27 -17.56 15.49 14.21
CA SER A 27 -17.65 16.36 15.38
C SER A 27 -16.30 16.37 16.09
N THR A 28 -15.77 17.55 16.38
CA THR A 28 -14.57 17.71 17.21
C THR A 28 -14.86 17.29 18.66
N SER A 29 -13.83 16.98 19.44
CA SER A 29 -13.94 16.64 20.88
C SER A 29 -14.57 17.74 21.74
N SER A 30 -14.66 18.96 21.20
CA SER A 30 -15.31 20.13 21.80
C SER A 30 -16.77 20.32 21.37
N GLY A 31 -17.32 19.39 20.57
CA GLY A 31 -18.71 19.44 20.10
C GLY A 31 -18.95 20.32 18.87
N ALA A 32 -17.91 20.94 18.30
CA ALA A 32 -18.05 21.70 17.05
C ALA A 32 -18.16 20.75 15.85
N SER A 33 -19.20 20.94 15.03
CA SER A 33 -19.39 20.21 13.77
C SER A 33 -18.41 20.72 12.71
N ILE A 34 -17.66 19.79 12.12
CA ILE A 34 -16.87 20.01 10.91
C ILE A 34 -17.86 19.89 9.75
N GLU A 35 -18.42 21.03 9.34
CA GLU A 35 -19.34 21.12 8.22
C GLU A 35 -18.77 22.05 7.16
N GLY A 36 -18.67 21.58 5.90
CA GLY A 36 -18.33 22.43 4.75
C GLY A 36 -17.05 22.07 3.99
N ILE A 37 -16.26 21.09 4.44
CA ILE A 37 -15.05 20.65 3.71
C ILE A 37 -15.41 19.56 2.70
N SER A 38 -15.17 19.85 1.42
CA SER A 38 -15.29 18.88 0.33
C SER A 38 -13.96 18.76 -0.41
N PHE A 39 -13.63 17.55 -0.82
CA PHE A 39 -12.43 17.23 -1.58
C PHE A 39 -12.81 17.01 -3.04
N ALA A 40 -11.90 17.41 -3.94
CA ALA A 40 -12.06 17.22 -5.36
C ALA A 40 -10.77 16.68 -5.97
N ILE A 41 -10.93 15.81 -6.96
CA ILE A 41 -9.85 15.35 -7.84
C ILE A 41 -9.61 16.47 -8.87
N PRO A 42 -8.39 17.01 -9.02
CA PRO A 42 -8.09 18.02 -10.03
C PRO A 42 -8.48 17.56 -11.44
N ILE A 43 -8.99 18.47 -12.28
CA ILE A 43 -9.52 18.09 -13.59
C ILE A 43 -8.45 17.46 -14.49
N ASN A 44 -7.19 17.90 -14.39
CA ASN A 44 -6.09 17.34 -15.17
C ASN A 44 -5.81 15.86 -14.81
N ASP A 45 -5.94 15.50 -13.54
CA ASP A 45 -5.76 14.12 -13.08
C ASP A 45 -6.92 13.24 -13.57
N ALA A 46 -8.15 13.76 -13.48
CA ALA A 46 -9.34 13.07 -13.97
C ALA A 46 -9.32 12.88 -15.49
N LEU A 47 -8.90 13.88 -16.26
CA LEU A 47 -8.80 13.80 -17.72
C LEU A 47 -7.86 12.69 -18.16
N ARG A 48 -6.74 12.50 -17.47
CA ARG A 48 -5.81 11.40 -17.77
C ARG A 48 -6.49 10.04 -17.64
N VAL A 49 -7.20 9.82 -16.53
CA VAL A 49 -7.94 8.58 -16.29
C VAL A 49 -9.02 8.39 -17.35
N ILE A 50 -9.76 9.44 -17.70
CA ILE A 50 -10.82 9.38 -18.71
C ILE A 50 -10.26 8.99 -20.08
N TYR A 51 -9.15 9.59 -20.52
CA TYR A 51 -8.55 9.26 -21.81
C TYR A 51 -8.07 7.81 -21.87
N ASP A 52 -7.42 7.32 -20.81
CA ASP A 52 -6.99 5.93 -20.76
C ASP A 52 -8.19 4.97 -20.82
N LEU A 53 -9.25 5.23 -20.05
CA LEU A 53 -10.47 4.42 -20.08
C LEU A 53 -11.16 4.45 -21.44
N GLN A 54 -11.21 5.59 -22.12
CA GLN A 54 -11.80 5.70 -23.46
C GLN A 54 -10.99 4.96 -24.52
N GLN A 55 -9.66 4.97 -24.41
CA GLN A 55 -8.78 4.42 -25.43
C GLN A 55 -8.45 2.94 -25.21
N TYR A 56 -8.22 2.53 -23.96
CA TYR A 56 -7.71 1.21 -23.60
C TYR A 56 -8.68 0.38 -22.75
N GLY A 57 -9.76 0.99 -22.24
CA GLY A 57 -10.72 0.34 -21.34
C GLY A 57 -10.22 0.16 -19.90
N HIS A 58 -8.99 0.57 -19.59
CA HIS A 58 -8.38 0.53 -18.26
C HIS A 58 -7.38 1.70 -18.10
N VAL A 59 -6.96 1.98 -16.86
CA VAL A 59 -5.97 3.04 -16.58
C VAL A 59 -4.55 2.50 -16.79
N THR A 60 -3.72 3.26 -17.50
CA THR A 60 -2.37 2.84 -17.91
C THR A 60 -1.27 3.70 -17.28
N GLY A 61 -0.04 3.19 -17.29
CA GLY A 61 1.17 3.90 -16.86
C GLY A 61 1.16 4.31 -15.39
N ARG A 62 0.45 3.56 -14.53
CA ARG A 62 0.52 3.71 -13.08
C ARG A 62 1.77 2.99 -12.59
N ALA A 63 2.67 3.72 -11.94
CA ALA A 63 3.85 3.12 -11.33
C ALA A 63 3.47 2.10 -10.27
N TYR A 64 4.25 1.02 -10.22
CA TYR A 64 4.06 -0.09 -9.30
C TYR A 64 5.40 -0.58 -8.79
N LEU A 65 5.48 -0.75 -7.47
CA LEU A 65 6.70 -1.22 -6.80
C LEU A 65 6.67 -2.74 -6.55
N GLY A 66 5.49 -3.37 -6.50
CA GLY A 66 5.38 -4.81 -6.24
C GLY A 66 5.76 -5.21 -4.82
N VAL A 67 5.35 -4.42 -3.81
CA VAL A 67 5.59 -4.74 -2.39
C VAL A 67 4.32 -4.59 -1.56
N THR A 68 4.21 -5.41 -0.53
CA THR A 68 3.25 -5.18 0.56
C THR A 68 3.99 -4.54 1.73
N VAL A 69 3.41 -3.52 2.33
CA VAL A 69 4.04 -2.80 3.44
C VAL A 69 3.10 -2.67 4.63
N LYS A 70 3.69 -2.48 5.80
CA LYS A 70 2.99 -2.10 7.04
C LYS A 70 3.77 -0.99 7.72
N ASP A 71 3.10 0.09 8.07
CA ASP A 71 3.74 1.20 8.77
C ASP A 71 4.25 0.77 10.14
N LEU A 72 5.51 1.13 10.41
CA LEU A 72 6.10 1.04 11.73
C LEU A 72 5.85 2.38 12.45
N ASP A 73 4.99 2.36 13.47
CA ASP A 73 4.70 3.56 14.24
C ASP A 73 5.90 4.02 15.08
N SER A 74 5.89 5.30 15.46
CA SER A 74 6.99 5.93 16.20
C SER A 74 7.25 5.31 17.57
N SER A 75 6.25 4.70 18.21
CA SER A 75 6.42 4.07 19.52
C SER A 75 7.24 2.79 19.39
N THR A 76 6.91 1.97 18.39
CA THR A 76 7.62 0.73 18.07
C THR A 76 9.03 1.05 17.58
N GLY A 77 9.18 2.03 16.68
CA GLY A 77 10.50 2.48 16.20
C GLY A 77 11.41 2.91 17.36
N ALA A 78 10.90 3.74 18.28
CA ALA A 78 11.67 4.22 19.42
C ALA A 78 12.08 3.11 20.40
N THR A 79 11.23 2.09 20.61
CA THR A 79 11.55 0.95 21.50
C THR A 79 12.72 0.13 20.97
N TYR A 80 12.83 -0.04 19.64
CA TYR A 80 13.85 -0.89 19.02
C TYR A 80 14.98 -0.13 18.32
N GLY A 81 15.00 1.21 18.43
CA GLY A 81 15.99 2.06 17.76
C GLY A 81 15.90 2.02 16.22
N LEU A 82 14.68 1.86 15.69
CA LEU A 82 14.41 1.77 14.26
C LEU A 82 13.78 3.08 13.74
N PRO A 83 14.03 3.44 12.47
CA PRO A 83 13.35 4.58 11.86
C PRO A 83 11.86 4.30 11.68
N THR A 84 11.08 5.38 11.58
CA THR A 84 9.67 5.32 11.20
C THR A 84 9.53 5.20 9.69
N GLY A 85 8.62 4.36 9.22
CA GLY A 85 8.35 4.22 7.80
C GLY A 85 7.58 2.95 7.45
N PRO A 86 7.19 2.79 6.18
CA PRO A 86 6.60 1.56 5.68
C PRO A 86 7.63 0.42 5.71
N MET A 87 7.38 -0.59 6.52
CA MET A 87 8.17 -1.82 6.53
C MET A 87 7.64 -2.80 5.49
N ILE A 88 8.52 -3.30 4.62
CA ILE A 88 8.20 -4.32 3.63
C ILE A 88 7.87 -5.64 4.33
N ARG A 89 6.69 -6.16 4.04
CA ARG A 89 6.17 -7.46 4.50
C ARG A 89 6.33 -8.55 3.46
N SER A 90 6.25 -8.20 2.19
CA SER A 90 6.50 -9.12 1.10
C SER A 90 6.90 -8.35 -0.15
N VAL A 91 7.65 -9.03 -1.01
CA VAL A 91 8.06 -8.56 -2.32
C VAL A 91 7.47 -9.51 -3.36
N GLU A 92 6.89 -8.97 -4.42
CA GLU A 92 6.35 -9.78 -5.52
C GLU A 92 7.50 -10.44 -6.29
N GLU A 93 7.43 -11.76 -6.42
CA GLU A 93 8.41 -12.57 -7.16
C GLU A 93 8.48 -12.12 -8.63
N GLY A 94 9.69 -11.88 -9.13
CA GLY A 94 9.94 -11.37 -10.47
C GLY A 94 9.62 -9.88 -10.67
N GLY A 95 9.13 -9.18 -9.63
CA GLY A 95 8.81 -7.76 -9.66
C GLY A 95 10.01 -6.83 -9.62
N CYS A 96 9.81 -5.54 -9.90
CA CYS A 96 10.86 -4.52 -9.89
C CYS A 96 11.54 -4.35 -8.53
N ALA A 97 10.82 -4.45 -7.42
CA ALA A 97 11.39 -4.40 -6.07
C ALA A 97 12.38 -5.54 -5.82
N GLU A 98 12.03 -6.77 -6.20
CA GLU A 98 12.93 -7.93 -6.06
C GLU A 98 14.18 -7.76 -6.93
N LYS A 99 14.00 -7.36 -8.20
CA LYS A 99 15.11 -7.09 -9.13
C LYS A 99 16.06 -6.00 -8.64
N ALA A 100 15.54 -5.01 -7.91
CA ALA A 100 16.33 -3.96 -7.29
C ALA A 100 16.96 -4.38 -5.95
N GLY A 101 16.69 -5.60 -5.49
CA GLY A 101 17.27 -6.17 -4.27
C GLY A 101 16.58 -5.72 -2.98
N LEU A 102 15.34 -5.21 -3.05
CA LEU A 102 14.51 -4.97 -1.88
C LEU A 102 14.06 -6.30 -1.25
N GLN A 103 13.89 -6.30 0.08
CA GLN A 103 13.69 -7.52 0.85
C GLN A 103 12.62 -7.31 1.93
N GLU A 104 12.04 -8.41 2.41
CA GLU A 104 11.21 -8.40 3.61
C GLU A 104 12.02 -7.88 4.82
N GLY A 105 11.38 -7.02 5.62
CA GLY A 105 11.99 -6.41 6.80
C GLY A 105 12.69 -5.07 6.54
N ASP A 106 12.89 -4.69 5.28
CA ASP A 106 13.33 -3.34 4.92
C ASP A 106 12.32 -2.29 5.37
N ILE A 107 12.81 -1.21 5.98
CA ILE A 107 11.98 -0.03 6.28
C ILE A 107 12.29 1.02 5.22
N ILE A 108 11.29 1.39 4.42
CA ILE A 108 11.44 2.43 3.41
C ILE A 108 11.47 3.78 4.12
N ILE A 109 12.58 4.50 3.97
CA ILE A 109 12.82 5.80 4.64
C ILE A 109 12.94 6.95 3.63
N GLY A 110 13.12 6.64 2.35
CA GLY A 110 13.19 7.64 1.29
C GLY A 110 12.82 7.09 -0.08
N PHE A 111 12.26 7.96 -0.93
CA PHE A 111 11.93 7.66 -2.32
C PHE A 111 12.19 8.91 -3.17
N ASN A 112 13.16 8.83 -4.08
CA ASN A 112 13.79 9.95 -4.75
C ASN A 112 14.23 11.01 -3.72
N ASP A 113 13.78 12.25 -3.88
CA ASP A 113 14.06 13.36 -2.98
C ASP A 113 13.05 13.48 -1.82
N ALA A 114 12.09 12.55 -1.71
CA ALA A 114 11.07 12.57 -0.66
C ALA A 114 11.46 11.68 0.51
N GLU A 115 11.36 12.22 1.73
CA GLU A 115 11.39 11.45 2.98
C GLU A 115 10.07 10.68 3.12
N ILE A 116 10.17 9.40 3.50
CA ILE A 116 9.01 8.50 3.60
C ILE A 116 8.87 8.07 5.05
N SER A 117 7.80 8.53 5.70
CA SER A 117 7.52 8.21 7.10
C SER A 117 6.28 7.33 7.29
N SER A 118 5.47 7.19 6.23
CA SER A 118 4.20 6.47 6.24
C SER A 118 3.87 5.88 4.87
N TYR A 119 2.92 4.95 4.86
CA TYR A 119 2.39 4.34 3.64
C TYR A 119 1.80 5.41 2.71
N THR A 120 1.16 6.43 3.29
CA THR A 120 0.57 7.54 2.54
C THR A 120 1.65 8.33 1.80
N ASP A 121 2.81 8.57 2.42
CA ASP A 121 3.94 9.26 1.80
C ASP A 121 4.47 8.45 0.61
N LEU A 122 4.63 7.13 0.80
CA LEU A 122 5.10 6.22 -0.25
C LEU A 122 4.16 6.23 -1.45
N VAL A 123 2.85 6.10 -1.23
CA VAL A 123 1.85 6.17 -2.29
C VAL A 123 1.87 7.52 -3.00
N ALA A 124 2.00 8.62 -2.25
CA ALA A 124 2.07 9.96 -2.82
C ALA A 124 3.34 10.15 -3.67
N ALA A 125 4.47 9.57 -3.26
CA ALA A 125 5.72 9.59 -4.02
C ALA A 125 5.59 8.77 -5.32
N LEU A 126 5.05 7.54 -5.25
CA LEU A 126 4.82 6.67 -6.40
C LEU A 126 3.87 7.29 -7.43
N ASN A 127 2.82 7.99 -6.98
CA ASN A 127 1.85 8.64 -7.87
C ASN A 127 2.46 9.76 -8.74
N LYS A 128 3.62 10.30 -8.35
CA LYS A 128 4.36 11.29 -9.14
C LYS A 128 5.18 10.65 -10.27
N CYS A 129 5.36 9.33 -10.24
CA CYS A 129 6.11 8.57 -11.24
C CYS A 129 5.17 7.91 -12.26
N ARG A 130 5.78 7.32 -13.29
CA ARG A 130 5.17 6.47 -14.30
C ARG A 130 5.81 5.09 -14.30
N ALA A 131 5.08 4.13 -14.83
CA ALA A 131 5.68 2.85 -15.19
C ALA A 131 6.84 3.07 -16.16
N GLY A 132 7.96 2.38 -15.94
CA GLY A 132 9.20 2.53 -16.67
C GLY A 132 10.13 3.63 -16.15
N ASP A 133 9.68 4.52 -15.24
CA ASP A 133 10.56 5.49 -14.61
C ASP A 133 11.55 4.77 -13.67
N THR A 134 12.80 5.24 -13.66
CA THR A 134 13.77 4.83 -12.65
C THR A 134 13.71 5.76 -11.45
N ALA A 135 13.52 5.19 -10.26
CA ALA A 135 13.49 5.87 -8.98
C ALA A 135 14.59 5.35 -8.06
N THR A 136 15.10 6.24 -7.21
CA THR A 136 16.02 5.89 -6.13
C THR A 136 15.21 5.60 -4.87
N ILE A 137 15.39 4.45 -4.24
CA ILE A 137 14.74 4.11 -2.98
C ILE A 137 15.80 3.94 -1.88
N LYS A 138 15.55 4.55 -0.73
CA LYS A 138 16.38 4.41 0.47
C LYS A 138 15.63 3.57 1.47
N VAL A 139 16.28 2.52 1.94
CA VAL A 139 15.74 1.61 2.95
C VAL A 139 16.70 1.49 4.13
N TYR A 140 16.16 1.24 5.31
CA TYR A 140 16.93 0.83 6.46
C TYR A 140 16.89 -0.69 6.58
N ARG A 141 18.04 -1.34 6.51
CA ARG A 141 18.21 -2.79 6.56
C ARG A 141 19.31 -3.14 7.56
N ALA A 142 18.98 -4.00 8.53
CA ALA A 142 19.95 -4.56 9.48
C ALA A 142 20.89 -3.52 10.14
N GLY A 143 20.38 -2.35 10.49
CA GLY A 143 21.16 -1.31 11.17
C GLY A 143 21.78 -0.25 10.27
N ALA A 144 21.65 -0.35 8.95
CA ALA A 144 22.27 0.56 8.00
C ALA A 144 21.28 1.05 6.93
N GLU A 145 21.54 2.24 6.40
CA GLU A 145 20.86 2.75 5.21
C GLU A 145 21.44 2.10 3.95
N VAL A 146 20.56 1.60 3.09
CA VAL A 146 20.86 1.00 1.80
C VAL A 146 20.07 1.77 0.75
N GLU A 147 20.73 2.13 -0.34
CA GLU A 147 20.11 2.79 -1.48
C GLU A 147 20.05 1.83 -2.66
N ALA A 148 18.91 1.75 -3.32
CA ALA A 148 18.68 0.93 -4.50
C ALA A 148 18.05 1.76 -5.63
N SER A 149 18.37 1.40 -6.86
CA SER A 149 17.72 1.97 -8.04
C SER A 149 16.68 0.98 -8.57
N VAL A 150 15.42 1.41 -8.61
CA VAL A 150 14.26 0.63 -9.07
C VAL A 150 13.78 1.21 -10.39
N THR A 151 13.59 0.38 -11.40
CA THR A 151 12.77 0.74 -12.58
C THR A 151 11.35 0.25 -12.32
N LEU A 152 10.40 1.17 -12.21
CA LEU A 152 9.04 0.89 -11.74
C LEU A 152 8.24 0.09 -12.77
N ASP A 153 7.55 -0.95 -12.33
CA ASP A 153 6.64 -1.72 -13.18
C ASP A 153 5.33 -0.95 -13.40
N GLU A 154 4.52 -1.44 -14.35
CA GLU A 154 3.15 -1.00 -14.49
C GLU A 154 2.25 -1.75 -13.53
N ARG A 155 1.36 -1.01 -12.83
CA ARG A 155 0.40 -1.62 -11.91
C ARG A 155 -0.53 -2.53 -12.71
N PRO A 156 -0.67 -3.81 -12.32
CA PRO A 156 -1.65 -4.70 -12.95
C PRO A 156 -3.06 -4.09 -12.93
N THR A 157 -3.82 -4.42 -13.95
CA THR A 157 -5.24 -4.03 -14.03
C THR A 157 -6.03 -4.68 -12.91
N ASP A 158 -7.18 -4.09 -12.56
CA ASP A 158 -7.97 -4.60 -11.45
C ASP A 158 -8.50 -6.03 -11.73
N ASP A 159 -8.73 -6.37 -13.01
CA ASP A 159 -9.08 -7.72 -13.45
C ASP A 159 -7.92 -8.70 -13.26
N GLU A 160 -6.69 -8.30 -13.57
CA GLU A 160 -5.49 -9.11 -13.34
C GLU A 160 -5.20 -9.29 -11.85
N ILE A 161 -5.40 -8.25 -11.03
CA ILE A 161 -5.28 -8.34 -9.56
C ILE A 161 -6.30 -9.36 -9.05
N THR A 162 -7.56 -9.24 -9.45
CA THR A 162 -8.64 -10.16 -9.05
C THR A 162 -8.32 -11.61 -9.46
N ALA A 163 -7.80 -11.82 -10.68
CA ALA A 163 -7.42 -13.15 -11.16
C ALA A 163 -6.22 -13.73 -10.37
N ARG A 164 -5.23 -12.91 -10.03
CA ARG A 164 -4.08 -13.32 -9.21
C ARG A 164 -4.50 -13.71 -7.80
N GLU A 165 -5.42 -12.96 -7.19
CA GLU A 165 -5.98 -13.28 -5.87
C GLU A 165 -6.74 -14.62 -5.89
N GLN A 166 -7.54 -14.87 -6.93
CA GLN A 166 -8.26 -16.14 -7.09
C GLN A 166 -7.30 -17.32 -7.26
N ALA A 167 -6.26 -17.19 -8.08
CA ALA A 167 -5.26 -18.23 -8.29
C ALA A 167 -4.48 -18.57 -6.99
N GLN A 168 -4.09 -17.55 -6.21
CA GLN A 168 -3.42 -17.75 -4.92
C GLN A 168 -4.33 -18.43 -3.89
N ASN A 169 -5.64 -18.14 -3.92
CA ASN A 169 -6.62 -18.78 -3.04
C ASN A 169 -6.85 -20.25 -3.38
N GLU A 170 -6.91 -20.60 -4.66
CA GLU A 170 -7.07 -21.98 -5.11
C GLU A 170 -5.84 -22.84 -4.78
N GLN A 171 -4.64 -22.27 -4.91
CA GLN A 171 -3.39 -22.95 -4.59
C GLN A 171 -3.24 -23.21 -3.07
N SER A 172 -3.66 -22.25 -2.25
CA SER A 172 -3.71 -22.39 -0.79
C SER A 172 -4.73 -23.45 -0.30
N GLN A 173 -5.81 -23.66 -1.05
CA GLN A 173 -6.83 -24.67 -0.74
C GLN A 173 -6.40 -26.09 -1.15
N GLN A 174 -5.61 -26.24 -2.22
CA GLN A 174 -5.08 -27.55 -2.64
C GLN A 174 -3.96 -28.04 -1.71
N ASP A 175 -3.09 -27.15 -1.23
CA ASP A 175 -2.01 -27.52 -0.28
C ASP A 175 -2.56 -27.97 1.09
N ASN A 176 -3.72 -27.43 1.49
CA ASN A 176 -4.38 -27.79 2.75
C ASN A 176 -5.20 -29.09 2.68
N GLN A 177 -5.47 -29.63 1.48
CA GLN A 177 -6.11 -30.94 1.32
C GLN A 177 -5.10 -32.10 1.34
N GLN A 178 -3.81 -31.83 1.10
CA GLN A 178 -2.76 -32.86 1.10
C GLN A 178 -2.10 -33.04 2.49
N SER A 179 -2.26 -32.10 3.42
CA SER A 179 -1.76 -32.17 4.80
C SER A 179 -2.77 -32.71 5.82
N GLY A 180 -4.01 -33.02 5.42
CA GLY A 180 -5.12 -33.44 6.28
C GLY A 180 -5.14 -34.91 6.77
N GLN A 181 -4.12 -35.73 6.51
CA GLN A 181 -4.01 -37.07 7.09
C GLN A 181 -2.97 -37.12 8.21
N GLN A 182 -3.27 -36.49 9.38
CA GLN A 182 -2.86 -36.96 10.73
C GLN A 182 -3.34 -35.99 11.84
N GLY A 183 -4.37 -36.38 12.60
CA GLY A 183 -4.45 -36.15 14.07
C GLY A 183 -5.40 -35.09 14.69
N GLN A 184 -6.63 -35.52 15.05
CA GLN A 184 -7.52 -35.24 16.22
C GLN A 184 -7.89 -33.82 16.77
N PRO A 185 -9.06 -33.67 17.46
CA PRO A 185 -9.88 -32.45 17.47
C PRO A 185 -9.89 -31.66 18.81
N GLY A 186 -10.19 -30.35 18.74
CA GLY A 186 -10.45 -29.52 19.93
C GLY A 186 -11.09 -28.16 19.63
N SER A 187 -12.39 -28.06 19.96
CA SER A 187 -13.27 -26.92 20.29
C SER A 187 -12.83 -25.45 20.07
N GLY A 188 -13.76 -24.66 19.50
CA GLY A 188 -13.89 -23.23 19.80
C GLY A 188 -14.40 -22.40 18.63
N SER A 189 -15.73 -22.23 18.52
CA SER A 189 -16.35 -21.25 17.64
C SER A 189 -16.22 -19.85 18.24
N ASP A 190 -15.60 -18.91 17.52
CA ASP A 190 -15.91 -17.49 17.70
C ASP A 190 -15.88 -16.76 16.36
N SER A 191 -17.06 -16.25 15.99
CA SER A 191 -17.30 -15.52 14.75
C SER A 191 -16.95 -14.05 14.94
N SER A 192 -15.88 -13.60 14.30
CA SER A 192 -15.55 -12.19 14.17
C SER A 192 -14.89 -11.97 12.81
N ASN A 193 -15.54 -11.13 11.99
CA ASN A 193 -15.19 -10.80 10.62
C ASN A 193 -13.73 -10.31 10.54
N GLY A 194 -12.83 -11.19 10.10
CA GLY A 194 -11.39 -10.94 10.02
C GLY A 194 -10.88 -11.10 8.60
N TYR A 195 -10.27 -10.04 8.06
CA TYR A 195 -9.37 -10.15 6.92
C TYR A 195 -8.17 -10.97 7.37
N SER A 196 -8.05 -12.18 6.83
CA SER A 196 -7.01 -13.14 7.16
C SER A 196 -6.48 -13.75 5.86
N TYR A 197 -5.22 -13.45 5.55
CA TYR A 197 -4.37 -14.38 4.83
C TYR A 197 -3.26 -14.80 5.77
N GLY A 198 -3.20 -16.12 5.96
CA GLY A 198 -2.38 -16.76 6.96
C GLY A 198 -0.91 -16.76 6.56
N TYR A 199 -0.12 -16.00 7.30
CA TYR A 199 1.03 -16.54 8.01
C TYR A 199 0.92 -16.09 9.46
N GLY A 200 1.44 -16.91 10.37
CA GLY A 200 1.09 -16.94 11.79
C GLY A 200 1.07 -15.58 12.49
N ASN A 201 0.29 -15.55 13.56
CA ASN A 201 0.11 -14.50 14.55
C ASN A 201 1.45 -14.10 15.22
N MET A 202 2.42 -13.63 14.43
CA MET A 202 3.75 -13.25 14.90
C MET A 202 3.68 -11.82 15.40
N ASN A 203 3.87 -11.70 16.71
CA ASN A 203 4.06 -10.42 17.34
C ASN A 203 5.28 -9.73 16.72
N PRO A 204 5.27 -8.40 16.55
CA PRO A 204 6.39 -7.64 15.99
C PRO A 204 7.75 -7.98 16.64
N PHE A 205 7.74 -8.40 17.91
CA PHE A 205 8.91 -8.82 18.67
C PHE A 205 9.61 -10.09 18.13
N GLU A 206 8.83 -11.09 17.68
CA GLU A 206 9.37 -12.36 17.15
C GLU A 206 10.05 -12.17 15.78
N PHE A 207 9.57 -11.19 15.00
CA PHE A 207 10.15 -10.85 13.70
C PHE A 207 11.56 -10.27 13.83
N PHE A 208 11.77 -9.35 14.79
CA PHE A 208 13.09 -8.72 14.97
C PHE A 208 14.18 -9.67 15.45
N GLN A 209 13.82 -10.75 16.14
CA GLN A 209 14.78 -11.77 16.56
C GLN A 209 15.26 -12.68 15.42
N GLN A 210 14.58 -12.66 14.27
CA GLN A 210 14.96 -13.46 13.10
C GLN A 210 15.93 -12.72 12.16
N ILE A 211 16.17 -11.42 12.38
CA ILE A 211 17.15 -10.65 11.60
C ILE A 211 18.56 -10.98 12.11
N PRO A 212 19.45 -11.56 11.28
CA PRO A 212 20.82 -11.84 11.68
C PRO A 212 21.53 -10.54 12.10
N GLY A 213 21.97 -10.47 13.36
CA GLY A 213 22.62 -9.28 13.94
C GLY A 213 21.78 -8.48 14.94
N PHE A 214 20.49 -8.80 15.10
CA PHE A 214 19.67 -8.28 16.20
C PHE A 214 19.68 -9.27 17.38
N GLY A 215 20.60 -9.05 18.32
CA GLY A 215 20.67 -9.82 19.57
C GLY A 215 22.07 -10.30 19.96
N ASN A 216 22.97 -9.37 20.29
CA ASN A 216 23.69 -9.22 21.57
C ASN A 216 24.63 -8.01 21.47
#